data_AF-A0AAN1MQB2-F1
#
_entry.id   AF-A0AAN1MQB2-F1
#
_cell.length_a   1.000
_cell.length_b   1.000
_cell.length_c   1.000
_cell.angle_alpha   90.00
_cell.angle_beta   90.00
_cell.angle_gamma   90.00
#
_symmetry.space_group_name_H-M   'P 1'
#
loop_
_entity.id
_entity.type
_entity.pdbx_description
1 polymer ?
#
loop_
_entity_poly.entity_id
_entity_poly.type
_entity_poly.pdbx_seq_one_letter_code
_entity_poly.pdbx_strand_id
1 'polypeptide(L)'
;MKMIGLLGLLASAAVQAQVTLPLPAAYPTLLGASCGGVHVASYVTGFDKNGYIRGEVYARTRCGGSARGGGYRSQTYQAWHTIVWHLRQNYKLLPYDNVVPDPAFTATDAYGNSILDTCSDTTDGQPACVASAYIYYVPPTMTPISDSGPVNPDIR
;
A
#
# COMPACT_ATOMS: atom_id res chain seq x y z
N MET A 1 55.51 -20.52 -30.20
CA MET A 1 54.83 -20.78 -28.91
C MET A 1 54.08 -19.52 -28.53
N LYS A 2 52.74 -19.52 -28.58
CA LYS A 2 51.90 -18.36 -28.24
C LYS A 2 51.17 -18.66 -26.93
N MET A 3 51.52 -17.95 -25.86
CA MET A 3 50.78 -17.94 -24.59
C MET A 3 49.50 -17.13 -24.78
N ILE A 4 48.35 -17.77 -24.59
CA ILE A 4 47.05 -17.12 -24.53
C ILE A 4 46.74 -16.90 -23.05
N GLY A 5 46.77 -15.64 -22.63
CA GLY A 5 46.42 -15.23 -21.26
C GLY A 5 44.91 -15.26 -21.06
N LEU A 6 44.46 -16.02 -20.05
CA LEU A 6 43.11 -15.90 -19.48
C LEU A 6 43.08 -14.67 -18.57
N LEU A 7 42.41 -13.59 -18.99
CA LEU A 7 41.93 -12.57 -18.06
C LEU A 7 40.57 -13.03 -17.52
N GLY A 8 40.53 -13.41 -16.25
CA GLY A 8 39.29 -13.64 -15.51
C GLY A 8 38.65 -12.31 -15.15
N LEU A 9 37.50 -12.00 -15.76
CA LEU A 9 36.59 -10.95 -15.28
C LEU A 9 35.93 -11.44 -13.99
N LEU A 10 36.37 -10.91 -12.85
CA LEU A 10 35.62 -11.00 -11.60
C LEU A 10 34.51 -9.94 -11.65
N ALA A 11 33.28 -10.37 -11.91
CA ALA A 11 32.10 -9.53 -11.76
C ALA A 11 31.75 -9.43 -10.27
N SER A 12 32.09 -8.31 -9.64
CA SER A 12 31.61 -7.96 -8.31
C SER A 12 30.11 -7.67 -8.40
N ALA A 13 29.26 -8.56 -7.89
CA ALA A 13 27.85 -8.26 -7.69
C ALA A 13 27.73 -7.26 -6.53
N ALA A 14 27.44 -6.00 -6.85
CA ALA A 14 27.10 -5.01 -5.83
C ALA A 14 25.75 -5.42 -5.22
N VAL A 15 25.75 -5.81 -3.94
CA VAL A 15 24.52 -6.01 -3.17
C VAL A 15 23.90 -4.64 -2.94
N GLN A 16 22.93 -4.25 -3.76
CA GLN A 16 22.15 -3.04 -3.52
C GLN A 16 21.28 -3.24 -2.27
N ALA A 17 21.34 -2.29 -1.34
CA ALA A 17 20.53 -2.30 -0.13
C ALA A 17 19.05 -2.15 -0.49
N GLN A 18 18.24 -3.12 -0.08
CA GLN A 18 16.79 -3.12 -0.22
C GLN A 18 16.17 -2.49 1.03
N VAL A 19 15.32 -1.48 0.87
CA VAL A 19 14.61 -0.85 1.99
C VAL A 19 13.21 -1.46 2.05
N THR A 20 12.87 -2.05 3.19
CA THR A 20 11.48 -2.46 3.47
C THR A 20 10.73 -1.25 4.03
N LEU A 21 9.62 -0.90 3.40
CA LEU A 21 8.76 0.21 3.80
C LEU A 21 7.35 -0.32 4.09
N PRO A 22 6.87 -0.26 5.35
CA PRO A 22 5.46 -0.47 5.63
C PRO A 22 4.66 0.66 4.96
N LEU A 23 3.63 0.30 4.18
CA LEU A 23 2.82 1.28 3.47
C LEU A 23 1.70 1.78 4.39
N PRO A 24 1.65 3.08 4.71
CA PRO A 24 0.68 3.61 5.65
C PRO A 24 -0.73 3.50 5.09
N ALA A 25 -1.67 3.00 5.89
CA ALA A 25 -3.05 2.82 5.45
C ALA A 25 -3.90 4.11 5.46
N ALA A 26 -3.27 5.28 5.65
CA ALA A 26 -3.91 6.61 5.66
C ALA A 26 -4.84 6.97 6.84
N TYR A 27 -4.61 6.40 8.03
CA TYR A 27 -5.34 6.76 9.24
C TYR A 27 -4.97 8.17 9.76
N PRO A 28 -5.91 8.97 10.35
CA PRO A 28 -7.32 8.69 10.66
C PRO A 28 -8.35 9.17 9.64
N THR A 29 -7.97 9.74 8.50
CA THR A 29 -8.88 10.46 7.59
C THR A 29 -9.84 9.56 6.79
N LEU A 30 -9.74 8.24 6.93
CA LEU A 30 -10.57 7.25 6.24
C LEU A 30 -12.02 7.21 6.73
N LEU A 31 -12.22 7.49 8.02
CA LEU A 31 -13.54 7.42 8.64
C LEU A 31 -13.91 8.79 9.17
N GLY A 32 -15.07 9.30 8.76
CA GLY A 32 -15.68 10.49 9.36
C GLY A 32 -16.15 10.32 10.81
N ALA A 33 -15.76 9.23 11.47
CA ALA A 33 -16.11 8.88 12.85
C ALA A 33 -14.96 8.08 13.50
N SER A 34 -14.69 8.33 14.79
CA SER A 34 -13.71 7.58 15.59
C SER A 34 -14.34 7.19 16.92
N CYS A 35 -14.39 5.88 17.19
CA CYS A 35 -15.09 5.33 18.36
C CYS A 35 -14.21 4.43 19.21
N GLY A 36 -12.94 4.80 19.38
CA GLY A 36 -11.99 4.18 20.30
C GLY A 36 -11.29 2.92 19.76
N GLY A 37 -11.91 2.21 18.81
CA GLY A 37 -11.29 1.10 18.08
C GLY A 37 -11.49 1.26 16.57
N VAL A 38 -10.44 1.66 15.86
CA VAL A 38 -10.45 1.69 14.40
C VAL A 38 -9.56 0.56 13.89
N HIS A 39 -10.15 -0.32 13.11
CA HIS A 39 -9.45 -1.35 12.37
C HIS A 39 -9.16 -0.82 10.99
N VAL A 40 -7.92 -0.95 10.54
CA VAL A 40 -7.50 -0.53 9.21
C VAL A 40 -6.73 -1.66 8.58
N ALA A 41 -7.04 -1.96 7.33
CA ALA A 41 -6.29 -2.87 6.47
C ALA A 41 -5.83 -2.11 5.23
N SER A 42 -4.62 -2.40 4.78
CA SER A 42 -4.08 -1.93 3.50
C SER A 42 -3.73 -3.11 2.62
N TYR A 43 -4.01 -2.95 1.33
CA TYR A 43 -3.79 -3.95 0.30
C TYR A 43 -3.11 -3.32 -0.89
N VAL A 44 -2.14 -3.99 -1.49
CA VAL A 44 -1.52 -3.55 -2.74
C VAL A 44 -2.24 -4.13 -3.96
N THR A 45 -2.37 -3.32 -5.01
CA THR A 45 -3.02 -3.75 -6.26
C THR A 45 -2.10 -3.63 -7.47
N GLY A 46 -0.95 -2.97 -7.34
CA GLY A 46 0.05 -2.91 -8.40
C GLY A 46 0.93 -1.66 -8.35
N PHE A 47 1.72 -1.52 -9.42
CA PHE A 47 2.42 -0.28 -9.73
C PHE A 47 1.74 0.42 -10.88
N ASP A 48 1.69 1.75 -10.85
CA ASP A 48 1.27 2.53 -12.00
C ASP A 48 2.43 2.78 -12.98
N LYS A 49 2.12 3.40 -14.13
CA LYS A 49 3.10 3.70 -15.18
C LYS A 49 4.25 4.61 -14.75
N ASN A 50 4.08 5.39 -13.69
CA ASN A 50 5.10 6.30 -13.17
C ASN A 50 5.91 5.66 -12.04
N GLY A 51 5.51 4.45 -11.61
CA GLY A 51 6.13 3.69 -10.54
C GLY A 51 5.55 3.95 -9.15
N TYR A 52 4.38 4.61 -9.04
CA TYR A 52 3.67 4.71 -7.77
C TYR A 52 3.05 3.36 -7.43
N ILE A 53 3.04 3.04 -6.13
CA ILE A 53 2.32 1.86 -5.65
C ILE A 53 0.86 2.26 -5.52
N ARG A 54 -0.03 1.45 -6.07
CA ARG A 54 -1.48 1.57 -5.88
C ARG A 54 -1.97 0.46 -4.96
N GLY A 55 -3.06 0.77 -4.28
CA GLY A 55 -3.71 -0.17 -3.40
C GLY A 55 -5.05 0.31 -2.94
N GLU A 56 -5.62 -0.50 -2.05
CA GLU A 56 -6.91 -0.25 -1.42
C GLU A 56 -6.72 -0.23 0.09
N VAL A 57 -7.45 0.65 0.75
CA VAL A 57 -7.51 0.71 2.21
C VAL A 57 -8.93 0.57 2.68
N TYR A 58 -9.11 -0.34 3.62
CA TYR A 58 -10.36 -0.55 4.33
C TYR A 58 -10.21 -0.05 5.75
N ALA A 59 -11.16 0.77 6.19
CA ALA A 59 -11.23 1.18 7.57
C ALA A 59 -12.59 0.88 8.15
N ARG A 60 -12.62 0.56 9.43
CA ARG A 60 -13.84 0.35 10.18
C ARG A 60 -13.72 0.78 11.63
N THR A 61 -14.79 1.36 12.17
CA THR A 61 -14.97 1.54 13.60
C THR A 61 -16.37 1.16 14.03
N ARG A 62 -16.50 0.69 15.28
CA ARG A 62 -17.79 0.37 15.89
C ARG A 62 -18.04 1.33 17.05
N CYS A 63 -19.06 2.14 16.90
CA CYS A 63 -19.51 3.07 17.92
C CYS A 63 -20.59 2.40 18.77
N GLY A 64 -20.31 2.25 20.06
CA GLY A 64 -21.31 1.83 21.05
C GLY A 64 -22.00 3.06 21.65
N GLY A 65 -23.33 3.08 21.68
CA GLY A 65 -24.06 4.06 22.47
C GLY A 65 -23.87 3.79 23.96
N SER A 66 -23.22 4.71 24.69
CA SER A 66 -23.19 4.68 26.15
C SER A 66 -24.44 5.36 26.69
N ALA A 67 -25.37 4.60 27.31
CA ALA A 67 -26.36 5.23 28.16
C ALA A 67 -26.85 4.32 29.29
N ARG A 68 -26.70 4.84 30.52
CA ARG A 68 -27.65 4.62 31.61
C ARG A 68 -29.04 4.98 31.07
N GLY A 69 -29.88 4.00 30.71
CA GLY A 69 -31.29 4.25 30.43
C GLY A 69 -31.89 3.78 29.10
N GLY A 70 -31.20 2.98 28.29
CA GLY A 70 -31.87 2.15 27.27
C GLY A 70 -31.61 2.53 25.82
N GLY A 71 -30.94 1.62 25.12
CA GLY A 71 -30.74 1.63 23.68
C GLY A 71 -29.37 1.10 23.30
N TYR A 72 -29.19 -0.23 23.29
CA TYR A 72 -27.98 -0.92 22.83
C TYR A 72 -27.76 -0.79 21.30
N ARG A 73 -27.88 0.42 20.75
CA ARG A 73 -27.64 0.66 19.33
C ARG A 73 -26.16 0.89 19.14
N SER A 74 -25.52 -0.12 18.58
CA SER A 74 -24.17 0.02 18.06
C SER A 74 -24.25 0.30 16.56
N GLN A 75 -23.52 1.32 16.13
CA GLN A 75 -23.38 1.66 14.71
C GLN A 75 -21.99 1.30 14.25
N THR A 76 -21.91 0.60 13.11
CA THR A 76 -20.65 0.28 12.45
C THR A 76 -20.45 1.26 11.31
N TYR A 77 -19.31 1.95 11.31
CA TYR A 77 -18.85 2.80 10.22
C TYR A 77 -17.75 2.06 9.50
N GLN A 78 -17.85 1.95 8.19
CA GLN A 78 -16.83 1.32 7.36
C GLN A 78 -16.72 2.04 6.03
N ALA A 79 -15.52 2.11 5.48
CA ALA A 79 -15.24 2.76 4.20
C ALA A 79 -14.08 2.06 3.48
N TRP A 80 -14.15 2.10 2.15
CA TRP A 80 -13.07 1.72 1.25
C TRP A 80 -12.57 2.98 0.54
N HIS A 81 -11.26 3.03 0.30
CA HIS A 81 -10.64 4.06 -0.51
C HIS A 81 -9.49 3.47 -1.30
N THR A 82 -9.36 3.95 -2.54
CA THR A 82 -8.15 3.73 -3.32
C THR A 82 -7.05 4.63 -2.79
N ILE A 83 -5.85 4.11 -2.66
CA ILE A 83 -4.68 4.80 -2.16
C ILE A 83 -3.52 4.69 -3.15
N VAL A 84 -2.76 5.77 -3.27
CA VAL A 84 -1.55 5.84 -4.08
C VAL A 84 -0.40 6.24 -3.18
N TRP A 85 0.62 5.40 -3.05
CA TRP A 85 1.80 5.66 -2.24
C TRP A 85 2.95 6.21 -3.09
N HIS A 86 3.56 7.28 -2.59
CA HIS A 86 4.78 7.86 -3.11
C HIS A 86 5.96 7.46 -2.22
N LEU A 87 6.91 6.72 -2.80
CA LEU A 87 8.05 6.14 -2.08
C LEU A 87 8.94 7.14 -1.32
N ARG A 88 9.00 8.40 -1.80
CA ARG A 88 9.79 9.46 -1.17
C ARG A 88 9.06 10.38 -0.18
N GLN A 89 7.72 10.51 -0.21
CA GLN A 89 7.11 11.75 0.31
C GLN A 89 5.74 11.64 1.00
N ASN A 90 4.78 10.80 0.59
CA ASN A 90 3.47 10.65 1.25
C ASN A 90 2.57 9.63 0.52
N TYR A 91 1.29 9.55 0.89
CA TYR A 91 0.24 8.86 0.13
C TYR A 91 -0.87 9.84 -0.28
N LYS A 92 -1.72 9.45 -1.23
CA LYS A 92 -2.95 10.15 -1.60
C LYS A 92 -4.13 9.20 -1.58
N LEU A 93 -5.23 9.64 -0.98
CA LEU A 93 -6.50 8.94 -1.04
C LEU A 93 -7.31 9.43 -2.24
N LEU A 94 -7.93 8.48 -2.93
CA LEU A 94 -8.83 8.66 -4.06
C LEU A 94 -10.20 8.05 -3.72
N PRO A 95 -11.26 8.40 -4.47
CA PRO A 95 -12.51 7.65 -4.42
C PRO A 95 -12.25 6.17 -4.72
N TYR A 96 -12.96 5.27 -4.03
CA TYR A 96 -12.85 3.84 -4.23
C TYR A 96 -13.17 3.45 -5.68
N ASP A 97 -12.28 2.70 -6.32
CA ASP A 97 -12.39 2.29 -7.72
C ASP A 97 -13.12 0.93 -7.92
N ASN A 98 -13.62 0.33 -6.84
CA ASN A 98 -14.26 -0.99 -6.82
C ASN A 98 -13.32 -2.16 -7.15
N VAL A 99 -12.01 -1.99 -6.98
CA VAL A 99 -11.08 -3.11 -7.02
C VAL A 99 -11.25 -3.95 -5.74
N VAL A 100 -11.52 -5.25 -5.93
CA VAL A 100 -11.56 -6.22 -4.84
C VAL A 100 -10.12 -6.63 -4.53
N PRO A 101 -9.61 -6.39 -3.32
CA PRO A 101 -8.24 -6.74 -2.99
C PRO A 101 -8.03 -8.25 -2.98
N ASP A 102 -6.88 -8.69 -3.51
CA ASP A 102 -6.39 -10.05 -3.36
C ASP A 102 -5.34 -10.08 -2.22
N PRO A 103 -5.65 -10.70 -1.07
CA PRO A 103 -4.73 -10.76 0.07
C PRO A 103 -3.41 -11.48 -0.20
N ALA A 104 -3.34 -12.28 -1.28
CA ALA A 104 -2.12 -12.97 -1.70
C ALA A 104 -1.38 -12.22 -2.81
N PHE A 105 -1.81 -11.01 -3.15
CA PHE A 105 -1.24 -10.23 -4.25
C PHE A 105 0.24 -9.93 -3.98
N THR A 106 1.04 -10.16 -5.02
CA THR A 106 2.43 -9.69 -5.08
C THR A 106 2.73 -9.19 -6.49
N ALA A 107 3.59 -8.17 -6.60
CA ALA A 107 4.06 -7.69 -7.88
C ALA A 107 5.48 -7.18 -7.80
N THR A 108 6.16 -7.10 -8.94
CA THR A 108 7.49 -6.51 -9.08
C THR A 108 7.53 -5.59 -10.29
N ASP A 109 8.10 -4.39 -10.14
CA ASP A 109 8.23 -3.43 -11.23
C ASP A 109 9.50 -3.65 -12.07
N ALA A 110 9.67 -2.85 -13.13
CA ALA A 110 10.85 -2.91 -14.01
C ALA A 110 12.17 -2.51 -13.34
N TYR A 111 12.10 -1.93 -12.14
CA TYR A 111 13.25 -1.48 -11.34
C TYR A 111 13.60 -2.48 -10.23
N GLY A 112 12.91 -3.62 -10.17
CA GLY A 112 13.09 -4.67 -9.19
C GLY A 112 12.35 -4.42 -7.87
N ASN A 113 11.60 -3.32 -7.72
CA ASN A 113 10.84 -3.07 -6.51
C ASN A 113 9.69 -4.07 -6.40
N SER A 114 9.47 -4.64 -5.23
CA SER A 114 8.39 -5.60 -5.01
C SER A 114 7.40 -5.12 -3.96
N ILE A 115 6.14 -5.50 -4.13
CA ILE A 115 5.04 -5.21 -3.21
C ILE A 115 4.34 -6.51 -2.82
N LEU A 116 3.90 -6.58 -1.58
CA LEU A 116 3.12 -7.70 -1.07
C LEU A 116 2.25 -7.29 0.11
N ASP A 117 1.20 -8.07 0.33
CA ASP A 117 0.35 -7.97 1.51
C ASP A 117 0.74 -9.04 2.54
N THR A 118 0.82 -8.65 3.81
CA THR A 118 0.96 -9.59 4.92
C THR A 118 -0.28 -9.53 5.79
N CYS A 119 -1.03 -10.63 5.83
CA CYS A 119 -2.31 -10.70 6.55
C CYS A 119 -2.16 -11.56 7.81
N SER A 120 -2.62 -11.06 8.96
CA SER A 120 -2.52 -11.78 10.23
C SER A 120 -3.82 -12.46 10.63
N ASP A 121 -4.96 -11.85 10.31
CA ASP A 121 -6.28 -12.24 10.81
C ASP A 121 -7.38 -11.94 9.79
N THR A 122 -8.61 -12.34 10.08
CA THR A 122 -9.81 -11.88 9.36
C THR A 122 -10.68 -11.08 10.32
N THR A 123 -10.99 -9.83 9.99
CA THR A 123 -11.94 -8.99 10.74
C THR A 123 -13.23 -8.88 9.94
N ASP A 124 -14.31 -9.50 10.43
CA ASP A 124 -15.65 -9.50 9.83
C ASP A 124 -15.68 -9.85 8.34
N GLY A 125 -14.94 -10.90 7.97
CA GLY A 125 -14.87 -11.42 6.60
C GLY A 125 -13.87 -10.70 5.70
N GLN A 126 -13.20 -9.64 6.18
CA GLN A 126 -12.11 -8.98 5.46
C GLN A 126 -10.76 -9.31 6.11
N PRO A 127 -9.75 -9.76 5.35
CA PRO A 127 -8.42 -10.00 5.86
C PRO A 127 -7.78 -8.74 6.44
N ALA A 128 -7.28 -8.79 7.67
CA ALA A 128 -6.50 -7.71 8.25
C ALA A 128 -5.08 -7.78 7.66
N CYS A 129 -4.88 -7.09 6.54
CA CYS A 129 -3.60 -7.05 5.83
C CYS A 129 -2.85 -5.75 6.06
N VAL A 130 -1.52 -5.85 6.00
CA VAL A 130 -0.58 -4.73 5.96
C VAL A 130 0.19 -4.80 4.67
N ALA A 131 -0.07 -3.82 3.79
CA ALA A 131 0.67 -3.58 2.58
C ALA A 131 2.14 -3.21 2.89
N SER A 132 3.07 -3.88 2.22
CA SER A 132 4.51 -3.65 2.35
C SER A 132 5.17 -3.52 1.00
N ALA A 133 6.21 -2.69 0.93
CA ALA A 133 7.03 -2.52 -0.25
C ALA A 133 8.50 -2.78 0.05
N TYR A 134 9.20 -3.35 -0.91
CA TYR A 134 10.63 -3.53 -0.90
C TYR A 134 11.25 -2.78 -2.06
N ILE A 135 12.04 -1.77 -1.74
CA ILE A 135 12.51 -0.80 -2.71
C ILE A 135 13.99 -1.01 -2.94
N TYR A 136 14.36 -1.25 -4.20
CA TYR A 136 15.73 -1.31 -4.68
C TYR A 136 16.12 -0.01 -5.39
N TYR A 137 15.19 0.59 -6.15
CA TYR A 137 15.46 1.79 -6.91
C TYR A 137 14.20 2.63 -7.08
N VAL A 138 14.26 3.91 -6.72
CA VAL A 138 13.11 4.80 -6.89
C VAL A 138 13.05 5.30 -8.35
N PRO A 139 11.96 5.03 -9.09
CA PRO A 139 11.85 5.42 -10.50
C PRO A 139 12.09 6.92 -10.70
N PRO A 140 12.87 7.35 -11.71
CA PRO A 140 13.14 8.77 -11.96
C PRO A 140 11.90 9.52 -12.44
N THR A 141 10.91 8.80 -12.95
CA THR A 141 9.59 9.29 -13.38
C THR A 141 8.67 9.62 -12.21
N MET A 142 9.00 9.18 -11.00
CA MET A 142 8.17 9.42 -9.81
C MET A 142 8.32 10.88 -9.36
N THR A 143 7.33 11.70 -9.69
CA THR A 143 7.24 13.10 -9.24
C THR A 143 6.57 13.20 -7.88
N PRO A 144 6.81 14.24 -7.07
CA PRO A 144 6.04 14.48 -5.85
C PRO A 144 4.53 14.45 -6.15
N ILE A 145 3.76 13.76 -5.31
CA ILE A 145 2.30 13.85 -5.39
C ILE A 145 1.95 15.30 -4.99
N SER A 146 1.47 16.10 -5.94
CA SER A 146 0.89 17.40 -5.63
C SER A 146 -0.58 17.23 -5.25
N ASP A 147 -1.02 17.95 -4.21
CA ASP A 147 -2.43 17.97 -3.81
C ASP A 147 -3.35 18.55 -4.91
N SER A 148 -2.79 19.27 -5.89
CA SER A 148 -3.54 19.96 -6.95
C SER A 148 -3.67 19.21 -8.28
N GLY A 149 -3.01 18.06 -8.45
CA GLY A 149 -3.10 17.27 -9.69
C GLY A 149 -4.01 16.04 -9.55
N PRO A 150 -4.95 15.76 -10.47
CA PRO A 150 -5.51 14.42 -10.58
C PRO A 150 -4.37 13.45 -10.88
N VAL A 151 -4.16 12.46 -10.02
CA VAL A 151 -3.35 11.29 -10.38
C VAL A 151 -4.10 10.65 -11.55
N ASN A 152 -3.43 10.55 -12.70
CA ASN A 152 -4.07 10.15 -13.95
C ASN A 152 -4.95 8.90 -13.72
N PRO A 153 -6.29 9.01 -13.90
CA PRO A 153 -7.22 7.91 -13.70
C PRO A 153 -7.21 6.88 -14.84
N ASP A 154 -6.37 7.06 -15.87
CA ASP A 154 -6.26 6.13 -17.00
C ASP A 154 -5.51 4.85 -16.61
N ILE A 155 -6.17 3.96 -15.86
CA ILE A 155 -6.09 2.51 -16.08
C ILE A 155 -7.49 1.93 -15.81
N ARG A 156 -8.09 1.46 -16.91
CA ARG A 156 -9.29 0.63 -16.98
C ARG A 156 -8.99 -0.79 -16.52
#